data_AF-A0AA36G1M5-F1
#
_entry.id   AF-A0AA36G1M5-F1
#
_cell.length_a   1.000
_cell.length_b   1.000
_cell.length_c   1.000
_cell.angle_alpha   90.00
_cell.angle_beta   90.00
_cell.angle_gamma   90.00
#
_symmetry.space_group_name_H-M   'P 1'
#
loop_
_entity.id
_entity.type
_entity.pdbx_description
1 polymer ?
#
loop_
_entity_poly.entity_id
_entity_poly.type
_entity_poly.pdbx_seq_one_letter_code
_entity_poly.pdbx_strand_id
1 'polypeptide(L)'
;MPSFLPDNLLALFVARPPFPYLPPPDDLLVDRNEKRPKMQGMAQYVHLFEDPADTPPKPIVETQAEKRARIRKQKQELMSFKLEQGIALWTPAENDRATNDPYKTLFVSRINYETSESKLKREFEQFGRIERLNMVYDKNGKPRGYAFIEYRNKEDMHVGGHPFSTLFGHICA
;
A
#
# COMPACT_ATOMS: atom_id res chain seq x y z
N MET A 1 -44.89 -5.26 -30.99
CA MET A 1 -46.07 -5.85 -31.65
C MET A 1 -46.77 -4.75 -32.45
N PRO A 2 -46.73 -4.76 -33.79
CA PRO A 2 -47.38 -3.74 -34.65
C PRO A 2 -48.93 -3.79 -34.60
N SER A 3 -49.49 -4.53 -33.64
CA SER A 3 -50.91 -4.91 -33.51
C SER A 3 -51.89 -3.75 -33.26
N PHE A 4 -51.39 -2.54 -32.98
CA PHE A 4 -52.23 -1.36 -32.71
C PHE A 4 -52.01 -0.24 -33.75
N LEU A 5 -51.40 -0.55 -34.90
CA LEU A 5 -51.24 0.39 -35.99
C LEU A 5 -52.48 0.39 -36.89
N PRO A 6 -52.85 1.54 -37.49
CA PRO A 6 -53.91 1.60 -38.50
C PRO A 6 -53.56 0.72 -39.71
N ASP A 7 -54.59 0.17 -40.38
CA ASP A 7 -54.47 -0.87 -41.40
C ASP A 7 -53.50 -0.53 -42.56
N ASN A 8 -53.41 0.75 -42.91
CA ASN A 8 -52.49 1.26 -43.93
C ASN A 8 -51.01 1.05 -43.56
N LEU A 9 -50.68 1.13 -42.26
CA LEU A 9 -49.35 0.86 -41.73
C LEU A 9 -49.16 -0.63 -41.43
N LEU A 10 -50.22 -1.32 -41.00
CA LEU A 10 -50.19 -2.77 -40.75
C LEU A 10 -49.89 -3.57 -42.03
N ALA A 11 -50.38 -3.09 -43.18
CA ALA A 11 -50.10 -3.63 -44.51
C ALA A 11 -48.60 -3.65 -44.88
N LEU A 12 -47.80 -2.73 -44.33
CA LEU A 12 -46.35 -2.69 -44.58
C LEU A 12 -45.60 -3.82 -43.85
N PHE A 13 -46.20 -4.40 -42.81
CA PHE A 13 -45.62 -5.47 -41.99
C PHE A 13 -46.17 -6.86 -42.34
N VAL A 14 -46.85 -7.00 -43.48
CA VAL A 14 -47.28 -8.31 -43.98
C VAL A 14 -46.04 -9.18 -44.24
N ALA A 15 -46.05 -10.40 -43.69
CA ALA A 15 -44.97 -11.35 -43.89
C ALA A 15 -44.77 -11.63 -45.39
N ARG A 16 -43.50 -11.72 -45.80
CA ARG A 16 -43.15 -12.17 -47.15
C ARG A 16 -43.69 -13.59 -47.35
N PRO A 17 -44.15 -13.98 -48.57
CA PRO A 17 -44.46 -15.37 -48.86
C PRO A 17 -43.32 -16.31 -48.42
N PRO A 18 -43.65 -17.53 -47.96
CA PRO A 18 -42.63 -18.49 -47.55
C PRO A 18 -41.69 -18.77 -48.72
N PHE A 19 -40.39 -18.83 -48.43
CA PHE A 19 -39.41 -19.16 -49.45
C PHE A 19 -39.57 -20.62 -49.90
N PRO A 20 -39.37 -20.92 -51.20
CA PRO A 20 -39.28 -22.30 -51.65
C PRO A 20 -38.09 -22.98 -50.97
N TYR A 21 -38.29 -24.20 -50.49
CA TYR A 21 -37.21 -24.97 -49.87
C TYR A 21 -36.15 -25.33 -50.92
N LEU A 22 -34.89 -25.07 -50.58
CA LEU A 22 -33.73 -25.57 -51.29
C LEU A 22 -32.89 -26.40 -50.31
N PRO A 23 -32.35 -27.57 -50.73
CA PRO A 23 -31.48 -28.34 -49.88
C PRO A 23 -30.21 -27.53 -49.54
N PRO A 24 -29.60 -27.75 -48.36
CA PRO A 24 -28.35 -27.11 -48.00
C PRO A 24 -27.25 -27.51 -49.00
N PRO A 25 -26.36 -26.58 -49.38
CA PRO A 25 -25.28 -26.85 -50.33
C PRO A 25 -24.18 -27.76 -49.76
N ASP A 26 -24.05 -27.80 -48.43
CA ASP A 26 -23.06 -28.61 -47.71
C ASP A 26 -23.73 -29.80 -47.00
N ASP A 27 -23.01 -30.92 -46.97
CA ASP A 27 -23.38 -32.08 -46.15
C ASP A 27 -23.48 -31.70 -44.67
N LEU A 28 -24.44 -32.32 -43.96
CA LEU A 28 -24.63 -32.11 -42.53
C LEU A 28 -23.36 -32.54 -41.76
N LEU A 29 -23.17 -31.97 -40.57
CA LEU A 29 -21.98 -32.25 -39.74
C LEU A 29 -21.81 -33.74 -39.40
N VAL A 30 -22.91 -34.50 -39.41
CA VAL A 30 -22.95 -35.95 -39.20
C VAL A 30 -22.36 -36.69 -40.41
N ASP A 31 -22.73 -36.28 -41.62
CA ASP A 31 -22.26 -36.86 -42.88
C ASP A 31 -20.82 -36.42 -43.21
N ARG A 32 -20.39 -35.27 -42.66
CA ARG A 32 -19.02 -34.76 -42.77
C ARG A 32 -18.00 -35.61 -41.98
N ASN A 33 -18.43 -36.49 -41.07
CA ASN A 33 -17.50 -37.33 -40.29
C ASN A 33 -16.69 -38.30 -41.15
N GLU A 34 -17.22 -38.78 -42.27
CA GLU A 34 -16.50 -39.70 -43.17
C GLU A 34 -15.40 -38.99 -43.98
N LYS A 35 -15.54 -37.67 -44.19
CA LYS A 35 -14.62 -36.84 -44.98
C LYS A 35 -13.55 -36.15 -44.12
N ARG A 36 -13.55 -36.33 -42.80
CA ARG A 36 -12.51 -35.79 -41.92
C ARG A 36 -11.26 -36.66 -41.98
N PRO A 37 -10.05 -36.05 -42.01
CA PRO A 37 -8.83 -36.83 -41.87
C PRO A 37 -8.87 -37.60 -40.55
N LYS A 38 -8.65 -38.92 -40.60
CA LYS A 38 -8.58 -39.77 -39.41
C LYS A 38 -7.37 -39.32 -38.58
N MET A 39 -7.61 -38.81 -37.38
CA MET A 39 -6.53 -38.45 -36.46
C MET A 39 -5.76 -39.72 -36.11
N GLN A 40 -4.44 -39.71 -36.32
CA GLN A 40 -3.55 -40.76 -35.86
C GLN A 40 -3.17 -40.53 -34.40
N GLY A 41 -2.84 -41.61 -33.69
CA GLY A 41 -2.38 -41.52 -32.31
C GLY A 41 -0.96 -40.97 -32.22
N MET A 42 -0.66 -40.26 -31.13
CA MET A 42 0.67 -39.70 -30.85
C MET A 42 1.77 -40.78 -30.73
N ALA A 43 1.38 -42.05 -30.54
CA ALA A 43 2.28 -43.19 -30.43
C ALA A 43 3.18 -43.39 -31.67
N GLN A 44 2.71 -42.96 -32.84
CA GLN A 44 3.49 -43.07 -34.07
C GLN A 44 4.76 -42.22 -34.04
N TYR A 45 4.83 -41.19 -33.20
CA TYR A 45 5.93 -40.24 -33.13
C TYR A 45 6.89 -40.49 -31.96
N VAL A 46 6.71 -41.57 -31.19
CA VAL A 46 7.56 -41.87 -30.02
C VAL A 46 9.03 -42.05 -30.41
N HIS A 47 9.31 -42.51 -31.64
CA HIS A 47 10.66 -42.65 -32.18
C HIS A 47 11.37 -41.31 -32.49
N LEU A 48 10.63 -40.18 -32.49
CA LEU A 48 11.17 -38.84 -32.69
C LEU A 48 11.54 -38.16 -31.37
N PHE A 49 11.26 -38.77 -30.22
CA PHE A 49 11.60 -38.19 -28.93
C PHE A 49 13.09 -38.37 -28.67
N GLU A 50 13.74 -37.32 -28.18
CA GLU A 50 15.15 -37.37 -27.79
C GLU A 50 15.35 -38.41 -26.67
N ASP A 51 16.49 -39.11 -26.74
CA ASP A 51 16.87 -40.05 -25.69
C ASP A 51 17.06 -39.29 -24.36
N PRO A 52 16.62 -39.87 -23.23
CA PRO A 52 16.69 -39.21 -21.92
C PRO A 52 18.13 -38.92 -21.47
N ALA A 53 19.13 -39.50 -22.12
CA ALA A 53 20.55 -39.23 -21.90
C ALA A 53 21.02 -37.91 -22.53
N ASP A 54 20.42 -37.51 -23.66
CA ASP A 54 20.80 -36.31 -24.41
C ASP A 54 20.02 -35.06 -23.95
N THR A 55 18.90 -35.25 -23.24
CA THR A 55 18.14 -34.12 -22.70
C THR A 55 18.91 -33.42 -21.58
N PRO A 56 19.17 -32.10 -21.67
CA PRO A 56 19.85 -31.38 -20.61
C PRO A 56 19.01 -31.44 -19.32
N PRO A 57 19.66 -31.48 -18.14
CA PRO A 57 18.93 -31.46 -16.88
C PRO A 57 18.06 -30.21 -16.82
N LYS A 58 16.81 -30.37 -16.39
CA LYS A 58 15.86 -29.26 -16.26
C LYS A 58 16.48 -28.20 -15.35
N PRO A 59 16.51 -26.92 -15.74
CA PRO A 59 17.03 -25.87 -14.88
C PRO A 59 16.18 -25.80 -13.61
N ILE A 60 16.82 -25.76 -12.46
CA ILE A 60 16.15 -25.55 -11.17
C ILE A 60 15.71 -24.09 -11.15
N VAL A 61 14.47 -23.84 -11.57
CA VAL A 61 13.86 -22.51 -11.49
C VAL A 61 13.43 -22.27 -10.05
N GLU A 62 13.84 -21.14 -9.48
CA GLU A 62 13.41 -20.72 -8.15
C GLU A 62 11.88 -20.75 -8.04
N THR A 63 11.38 -21.35 -6.96
CA THR A 63 9.96 -21.28 -6.67
C THR A 63 9.55 -19.83 -6.38
N GLN A 64 8.29 -19.49 -6.62
CA GLN A 64 7.79 -18.14 -6.33
C GLN A 64 7.95 -17.75 -4.86
N ALA A 65 7.94 -18.73 -3.94
CA ALA A 65 8.17 -18.52 -2.51
C ALA A 65 9.63 -18.10 -2.23
N GLU A 66 10.59 -18.77 -2.86
CA GLU A 66 12.02 -18.50 -2.72
C GLU A 66 12.39 -17.12 -3.29
N LYS A 67 11.84 -16.76 -4.45
CA LYS A 67 11.99 -15.41 -5.03
C LYS A 67 11.47 -14.33 -4.09
N ARG A 68 10.30 -14.53 -3.47
CA ARG A 68 9.71 -13.59 -2.51
C ARG A 68 10.56 -13.47 -1.24
N ALA A 69 11.10 -14.59 -0.74
CA ALA A 69 11.98 -14.60 0.44
C ALA A 69 13.28 -13.82 0.17
N ARG A 70 13.91 -14.03 -0.99
CA ARG A 70 15.09 -13.25 -1.41
C ARG A 70 14.82 -11.76 -1.43
N ILE A 71 13.73 -11.34 -2.10
CA ILE A 71 13.37 -9.92 -2.21
C ILE A 71 13.09 -9.31 -0.83
N ARG A 72 12.41 -10.04 0.07
CA ARG A 72 12.14 -9.58 1.44
C ARG A 72 13.44 -9.39 2.22
N LYS A 73 14.37 -10.34 2.13
CA LYS A 73 15.67 -10.28 2.80
C LYS A 73 16.50 -9.09 2.30
N GLN A 74 16.62 -8.94 0.98
CA GLN A 74 17.31 -7.79 0.37
C GLN A 74 16.72 -6.45 0.81
N LYS A 75 15.37 -6.33 0.84
CA LYS A 75 14.72 -5.10 1.33
C LYS A 75 14.98 -4.84 2.81
N GLN A 76 15.02 -5.88 3.64
CA GLN A 76 15.33 -5.76 5.07
C GLN A 76 16.77 -5.31 5.28
N GLU A 77 17.73 -5.89 4.57
CA GLU A 77 19.15 -5.51 4.61
C GLU A 77 19.37 -4.06 4.13
N LEU A 78 18.70 -3.66 3.06
CA LEU A 78 18.75 -2.26 2.60
C LEU A 78 18.15 -1.30 3.62
N MET A 79 17.05 -1.67 4.28
CA MET A 79 16.42 -0.86 5.31
C MET A 79 17.31 -0.77 6.56
N SER A 80 17.93 -1.87 6.99
CA SER A 80 18.84 -1.89 8.13
C SER A 80 20.07 -1.03 7.85
N PHE A 81 20.68 -1.18 6.68
CA PHE A 81 21.80 -0.35 6.26
C PHE A 81 21.47 1.14 6.24
N LYS A 82 20.30 1.52 5.71
CA LYS A 82 19.84 2.91 5.72
C LYS A 82 19.63 3.45 7.14
N LEU A 83 19.16 2.61 8.06
CA LEU A 83 18.98 2.98 9.46
C LEU A 83 20.33 3.14 10.18
N GLU A 84 21.28 2.22 9.95
CA GLU A 84 22.65 2.31 10.48
C GLU A 84 23.36 3.59 10.00
N GLN A 85 23.26 3.91 8.70
CA GLN A 85 23.77 5.17 8.16
C GLN A 85 23.10 6.37 8.82
N GLY A 86 21.78 6.32 9.00
CA GLY A 86 21.03 7.39 9.65
C GLY A 86 21.48 7.62 11.09
N ILE A 87 21.77 6.56 11.84
CA ILE A 87 22.29 6.66 13.21
C ILE A 87 23.72 7.22 13.21
N ALA A 88 24.59 6.74 12.31
CA ALA A 88 25.98 7.18 12.24
C ALA A 88 26.10 8.67 11.88
N LEU A 89 25.19 9.19 11.05
CA LEU A 89 25.17 10.60 10.63
C LEU A 89 24.39 11.51 11.60
N TRP A 90 23.66 10.96 12.59
CA TRP A 90 22.85 11.77 13.48
C TRP A 90 23.67 12.33 14.65
N THR A 91 24.01 13.61 14.56
CA THR A 91 24.58 14.41 15.65
C THR A 91 23.50 15.29 16.31
N PRO A 92 22.97 14.94 17.51
CA PRO A 92 21.94 15.75 18.15
C PRO A 92 22.45 17.13 18.59
N ALA A 93 23.72 17.24 18.96
CA ALA A 93 24.36 18.46 19.48
C ALA A 93 24.53 19.58 18.43
N GLU A 94 24.54 19.25 17.14
CA GLU A 94 24.68 20.24 16.07
C GLU A 94 23.34 20.90 15.69
N ASN A 95 22.23 20.41 16.25
CA ASN A 95 20.92 21.00 15.99
C ASN A 95 20.73 22.29 16.80
N ASP A 96 20.65 23.43 16.11
CA ASP A 96 20.31 24.75 16.71
C ASP A 96 18.96 24.75 17.47
N ARG A 97 18.05 23.87 17.05
CA ARG A 97 16.74 23.65 17.67
C ARG A 97 16.80 22.77 18.92
N ALA A 98 17.92 22.11 19.20
CA ALA A 98 18.07 21.32 20.42
C ALA A 98 18.20 22.25 21.64
N THR A 99 17.74 21.74 22.77
CA THR A 99 17.91 22.37 24.06
C THR A 99 19.34 22.15 24.58
N ASN A 100 19.86 23.09 25.37
CA ASN A 100 21.22 23.03 25.91
C ASN A 100 21.37 21.95 26.99
N ASP A 101 20.43 21.88 27.95
CA ASP A 101 20.54 20.98 29.10
C ASP A 101 19.45 19.88 29.10
N PRO A 102 19.83 18.60 28.89
CA PRO A 102 18.86 17.50 28.86
C PRO A 102 18.18 17.28 30.23
N TYR A 103 18.80 17.64 31.34
CA TYR A 103 18.23 17.45 32.69
C TYR A 103 17.23 18.53 33.10
N LYS A 104 17.08 19.57 32.27
CA LYS A 104 16.07 20.63 32.43
C LYS A 104 15.01 20.59 31.33
N THR A 105 15.11 19.63 30.40
CA THR A 105 14.25 19.55 29.22
C THR A 105 13.16 18.50 29.41
N LEU A 106 11.91 18.95 29.41
CA LEU A 106 10.74 18.08 29.36
C LEU A 106 10.37 17.76 27.91
N PHE A 107 10.21 16.47 27.61
CA PHE A 107 9.65 16.00 26.34
C PHE A 107 8.14 15.81 26.47
N VAL A 108 7.37 16.55 25.69
CA VAL A 108 5.91 16.45 25.62
C VAL A 108 5.53 15.87 24.27
N SER A 109 4.74 14.80 24.27
CA SER A 109 4.26 14.14 23.04
C SER A 109 2.74 13.96 23.06
N ARG A 110 2.17 13.63 21.89
CA ARG A 110 0.71 13.50 21.68
C ARG A 110 -0.03 14.82 21.89
N ILE A 111 0.56 15.92 21.47
CA ILE A 111 -0.08 17.24 21.52
C ILE A 111 -1.06 17.32 20.34
N ASN A 112 -2.27 17.85 20.58
CA ASN A 112 -3.23 18.11 19.50
C ASN A 112 -2.63 19.12 18.50
N TYR A 113 -2.74 18.83 17.20
CA TYR A 113 -2.20 19.62 16.10
C TYR A 113 -2.72 21.06 16.03
N GLU A 114 -3.89 21.34 16.62
CA GLU A 114 -4.48 22.70 16.69
C GLU A 114 -3.93 23.53 17.87
N THR A 115 -3.14 22.91 18.75
CA THR A 115 -2.62 23.57 19.95
C THR A 115 -1.52 24.55 19.58
N SER A 116 -1.69 25.82 19.96
CA SER A 116 -0.66 26.84 19.80
C SER A 116 0.41 26.74 20.90
N GLU A 117 1.62 27.19 20.57
CA GLU A 117 2.73 27.31 21.52
C GLU A 117 2.35 28.13 22.77
N SER A 118 1.56 29.20 22.60
CA SER A 118 1.08 30.02 23.72
C SER A 118 0.19 29.24 24.69
N LYS A 119 -0.64 28.33 24.18
CA LYS A 119 -1.50 27.47 25.01
C LYS A 119 -0.64 26.48 25.79
N LEU A 120 0.34 25.83 25.15
CA LEU A 120 1.29 24.97 25.86
C LEU A 120 2.03 25.74 26.95
N LYS A 121 2.59 26.91 26.62
CA LYS A 121 3.32 27.73 27.58
C LYS A 121 2.49 28.03 28.83
N ARG A 122 1.24 28.49 28.66
CA ARG A 122 0.35 28.84 29.79
C ARG A 122 0.09 27.65 30.72
N GLU A 123 -0.10 26.47 30.14
CA GLU A 123 -0.45 25.27 30.91
C GLU A 123 0.80 24.66 31.58
N PHE A 124 1.98 24.80 30.99
CA PHE A 124 3.23 24.31 31.59
C PHE A 124 3.91 25.32 32.54
N GLU A 125 3.55 26.60 32.47
CA GLU A 125 4.08 27.65 33.34
C GLU A 125 3.66 27.48 34.82
N GLN A 126 2.59 26.72 35.10
CA GLN A 126 2.18 26.42 36.48
C GLN A 126 3.18 25.54 37.25
N PHE A 127 3.99 24.74 36.55
CA PHE A 127 4.93 23.82 37.17
C PHE A 127 6.30 24.45 37.41
N GLY A 128 6.60 25.56 36.73
CA GLY A 128 7.85 26.28 36.87
C GLY A 128 8.09 27.27 35.76
N ARG A 129 9.18 28.03 35.90
CA ARG A 129 9.53 29.07 34.92
C ARG A 129 10.17 28.46 33.69
N ILE A 130 9.50 28.60 32.55
CA ILE A 130 9.97 28.13 31.23
C ILE A 130 11.02 29.12 30.69
N GLU A 131 12.17 28.58 30.26
CA GLU A 131 13.26 29.32 29.63
C GLU A 131 13.15 29.28 28.09
N ARG A 132 12.94 28.08 27.53
CA ARG A 132 12.79 27.88 26.09
C ARG A 132 11.68 26.87 25.81
N LEU A 133 10.83 27.16 24.83
CA LEU A 133 9.83 26.22 24.32
C LEU A 133 10.11 26.04 22.83
N ASN A 134 10.22 24.79 22.38
CA ASN A 134 10.39 24.46 20.97
C ASN A 134 9.40 23.40 20.53
N MET A 135 8.41 23.79 19.71
CA MET A 135 7.49 22.87 19.07
C MET A 135 8.07 22.38 17.75
N VAL A 136 8.09 21.05 17.53
CA VAL A 136 8.71 20.50 16.32
C VAL A 136 7.70 20.40 15.19
N TYR A 137 8.03 21.05 14.08
CA TYR A 137 7.28 21.01 12.83
C TYR A 137 7.97 20.09 11.82
N ASP A 138 7.15 19.44 10.99
CA ASP A 138 7.63 18.71 9.82
C ASP A 138 8.13 19.69 8.73
N LYS A 139 8.83 19.17 7.72
CA LYS A 139 9.29 19.96 6.56
C LYS A 139 8.14 20.66 5.83
N ASN A 140 6.92 20.13 5.95
CA ASN A 140 5.70 20.67 5.36
C ASN A 140 5.03 21.77 6.22
N GLY A 141 5.65 22.20 7.32
CA GLY A 141 5.10 23.19 8.26
C GLY A 141 3.99 22.67 9.18
N LYS A 142 3.60 21.39 9.07
CA LYS A 142 2.63 20.77 9.98
C LYS A 142 3.30 20.40 11.31
N PRO A 143 2.66 20.65 12.46
CA PRO A 143 3.22 20.25 13.76
C PRO A 143 3.32 18.72 13.85
N ARG A 144 4.45 18.18 14.33
CA ARG A 144 4.61 16.72 14.52
C ARG A 144 3.88 16.20 15.77
N GLY A 145 3.33 17.08 16.60
CA GLY A 145 2.62 16.72 17.83
C GLY A 145 3.53 16.41 19.01
N TYR A 146 4.76 16.94 19.01
CA TYR A 146 5.66 16.91 20.15
C TYR A 146 6.46 18.22 20.30
N ALA A 147 6.83 18.53 21.53
CA ALA A 147 7.55 19.74 21.91
C ALA A 147 8.59 19.45 23.00
N PHE A 148 9.62 20.29 23.04
CA PHE A 148 10.64 20.32 24.08
C PHE A 148 10.47 21.60 24.89
N ILE A 149 10.43 21.46 26.22
CA ILE A 149 10.27 22.58 27.15
C ILE A 149 11.48 22.60 28.08
N GLU A 150 12.32 23.62 27.98
CA GLU A 150 13.44 23.88 28.88
C GLU A 150 12.96 24.73 30.07
N TYR A 151 13.12 24.21 31.28
CA TYR A 151 12.89 24.96 32.51
C TYR A 151 14.18 25.60 33.01
N ARG A 152 14.04 26.66 33.80
CA ARG A 152 15.19 27.31 34.45
C ARG A 152 15.85 26.39 35.50
N ASN A 153 15.03 25.66 36.25
CA ASN A 153 15.46 24.79 37.35
C ASN A 153 15.16 23.32 37.04
N LYS A 154 16.05 22.42 37.48
CA LYS A 154 15.87 20.96 37.34
C LYS A 154 14.71 20.38 38.17
N GLU A 155 14.37 21.06 39.26
CA GLU A 155 13.35 20.61 40.22
C GLU A 155 11.94 20.75 39.63
N ASP A 156 11.70 21.88 38.95
CA ASP A 156 10.47 22.20 38.22
C ASP A 156 10.14 21.12 37.17
N MET A 157 11.16 20.55 36.51
CA MET A 157 10.99 19.45 35.55
C MET A 157 10.52 18.16 36.24
N HIS A 158 11.03 17.84 37.44
CA HIS A 158 10.71 16.62 38.16
C HIS A 158 9.28 16.60 38.70
N VAL A 159 8.77 17.75 39.13
CA VAL A 159 7.38 17.89 39.59
C VAL A 159 6.38 17.66 38.44
N GLY A 160 6.77 17.97 37.21
CA GLY A 160 6.01 17.64 35.99
C GLY A 160 6.03 16.16 35.58
N GLY A 161 6.79 15.30 36.26
CA GLY A 161 6.87 13.86 35.94
C GLY A 161 5.76 13.00 36.54
N HIS A 162 4.90 13.56 37.40
CA HIS A 162 3.71 12.87 37.92
C HIS A 162 2.72 12.57 36.78
N PRO A 163 1.91 11.49 36.85
CA PRO A 163 1.09 11.02 35.73
C PRO A 163 0.14 12.11 35.18
N PHE A 164 0.62 12.78 34.13
CA PHE A 164 -0.01 13.90 33.43
C PHE A 164 -1.35 13.54 32.77
N SER A 165 -1.62 12.24 32.61
CA SER A 165 -2.86 11.71 32.04
C SER A 165 -4.11 12.18 32.77
N THR A 166 -3.99 12.53 34.06
CA THR A 166 -5.14 12.80 34.93
C THR A 166 -5.53 14.28 34.95
N LEU A 167 -4.63 15.19 34.59
CA LEU A 167 -4.84 16.64 34.71
C LEU A 167 -5.07 17.36 33.38
N PHE A 168 -4.55 16.85 32.25
CA PHE A 168 -4.51 17.57 30.97
C PHE A 168 -5.15 16.85 29.78
N GLY A 169 -6.24 16.11 30.01
CA GLY A 169 -6.99 15.39 28.97
C GLY A 169 -7.48 16.25 27.80
N HIS A 170 -7.56 17.58 27.95
CA HIS A 170 -8.02 18.52 26.91
C HIS A 170 -6.91 19.03 25.96
N ILE A 171 -5.64 18.73 26.24
CA ILE A 171 -4.48 19.20 25.44
C ILE A 171 -3.91 18.07 24.57
N CYS A 172 -4.02 16.83 25.06
CA CYS A 172 -3.43 15.65 24.43
C CYS A 172 -4.43 14.70 23.74
N ALA A 173 -5.70 15.12 23.63
CA ALA A 173 -6.77 14.38 22.93
C ALA A 173 -7.03 14.95 21.53
#